data_AF-A0A4Z0L6P9-F1
#
_entry.id   AF-A0A4Z0L6P9-F1
#
_cell.length_a   1.000
_cell.length_b   1.000
_cell.length_c   1.000
_cell.angle_alpha   90.00
_cell.angle_beta   90.00
_cell.angle_gamma   90.00
#
_symmetry.space_group_name_H-M   'P 1'
#
loop_
_entity.id
_entity.type
_entity.pdbx_description
1 polymer ?
#
loop_
_entity_poly.entity_id
_entity_poly.type
_entity_poly.pdbx_seq_one_letter_code
_entity_poly.pdbx_strand_id
1 'polypeptide(L)'
;MATSYYKKQETYTLKTKTADILISAESGNGEGGSYVIFKGQKLLGANETINAGTADSCDGKIIKIIATIQDKLPQTNWTNLTVTITENGVKTSYDYAEELPADLDTACYIIKITMQK
;
A
#
# COMPACT_ATOMS: atom_id res chain seq x y z
N MET A 1 17.84 5.59 14.38
CA MET A 1 16.68 6.21 13.71
C MET A 1 17.08 6.93 12.44
N ALA A 2 17.49 6.14 11.46
CA ALA A 2 17.44 6.49 10.06
C ALA A 2 16.03 6.22 9.49
N THR A 3 15.75 6.82 8.34
CA THR A 3 14.52 6.52 7.58
C THR A 3 14.92 6.05 6.18
N SER A 4 14.51 4.84 5.84
CA SER A 4 14.72 4.24 4.53
C SER A 4 13.49 4.45 3.67
N TYR A 5 13.69 4.84 2.41
CA TYR A 5 12.59 5.12 1.47
C TYR A 5 12.57 4.09 0.34
N TYR A 6 11.47 3.35 0.24
CA TYR A 6 11.29 2.29 -0.74
C TYR A 6 10.22 2.70 -1.74
N LYS A 7 10.61 2.93 -3.00
CA LYS A 7 9.68 3.26 -4.07
C LYS A 7 9.30 1.98 -4.82
N LYS A 8 8.01 1.71 -4.92
CA LYS A 8 7.47 0.55 -5.63
C LYS A 8 6.46 1.01 -6.67
N GLN A 9 6.37 0.25 -7.76
CA GLN A 9 5.45 0.54 -8.84
C GLN A 9 4.79 -0.74 -9.32
N GLU A 10 3.48 -0.74 -9.32
CA GLU A 10 2.65 -1.84 -9.78
C GLU A 10 1.68 -1.37 -10.85
N THR A 11 1.16 -2.35 -11.57
CA THR A 11 0.06 -2.16 -12.48
C THR A 11 -1.05 -3.13 -12.11
N TYR A 12 -2.25 -2.59 -11.94
CA TYR A 12 -3.45 -3.38 -11.65
C TYR A 12 -4.37 -3.36 -12.86
N THR A 13 -4.67 -4.55 -13.40
CA THR A 13 -5.64 -4.72 -14.48
C THR A 13 -7.03 -4.87 -13.90
N LEU A 14 -7.90 -3.90 -14.19
CA LEU A 14 -9.31 -3.88 -13.82
C LEU A 14 -10.04 -5.05 -14.49
N LYS A 15 -10.79 -5.82 -13.71
CA LYS A 15 -11.52 -7.00 -14.18
C LYS A 15 -12.93 -6.66 -14.64
N THR A 16 -13.48 -5.56 -14.14
CA THR A 16 -14.86 -5.13 -14.38
C THR A 16 -14.93 -3.65 -14.70
N LYS A 17 -16.15 -3.16 -15.03
CA LYS A 17 -16.41 -1.73 -15.27
C LYS A 17 -17.03 -1.04 -14.07
N THR A 18 -17.90 -1.74 -13.35
CA THR A 18 -18.80 -1.13 -12.37
C THR A 18 -18.51 -1.53 -10.93
N ALA A 19 -17.63 -2.50 -10.68
CA ALA A 19 -17.34 -2.90 -9.31
C ALA A 19 -16.56 -1.83 -8.58
N ASP A 20 -16.80 -1.73 -7.27
CA ASP A 20 -16.00 -0.89 -6.40
C ASP A 20 -14.59 -1.48 -6.24
N ILE A 21 -13.61 -0.57 -6.20
CA ILE A 21 -12.22 -0.88 -5.92
C ILE A 21 -11.95 -0.53 -4.47
N LEU A 22 -11.80 -1.55 -3.63
CA LEU A 22 -11.39 -1.38 -2.23
C LEU A 22 -9.88 -1.59 -2.11
N ILE A 23 -9.21 -0.74 -1.35
CA ILE A 23 -7.76 -0.77 -1.18
C ILE A 23 -7.45 -0.71 0.30
N SER A 24 -6.55 -1.58 0.74
CA SER A 24 -6.08 -1.64 2.13
C SER A 24 -4.58 -1.94 2.12
N ALA A 25 -3.91 -1.60 3.21
CA ALA A 25 -2.53 -1.95 3.44
C ALA A 25 -2.37 -2.45 4.88
N GLU A 26 -1.51 -3.44 5.08
CA GLU A 26 -1.24 -4.02 6.39
C GLU A 26 0.26 -4.25 6.54
N SER A 27 0.83 -3.79 7.65
CA SER A 27 2.21 -4.13 8.00
C SER A 27 2.27 -5.55 8.56
N GLY A 28 3.16 -6.38 8.02
CA GLY A 28 3.47 -7.67 8.64
C GLY A 28 4.24 -7.47 9.95
N ASN A 29 4.26 -8.52 10.79
CA ASN A 29 4.99 -8.60 12.06
C ASN A 29 4.44 -7.77 13.24
N GLY A 30 3.31 -7.08 13.09
CA GLY A 30 2.63 -6.42 14.22
C GLY A 30 3.40 -5.23 14.81
N GLU A 31 4.43 -4.72 14.12
CA GLU A 31 5.32 -3.65 14.62
C GLU A 31 4.65 -2.28 14.70
N GLY A 32 3.44 -2.18 14.14
CA GLY A 32 2.67 -0.97 14.05
C GLY A 32 3.20 -0.09 12.91
N GLY A 33 2.26 0.53 12.22
CA GLY A 33 2.55 1.41 11.12
C GLY A 33 1.35 2.29 10.84
N SER A 34 1.52 3.21 9.91
CA SER A 34 0.42 3.99 9.37
C SER A 34 0.56 4.10 7.88
N TYR A 35 -0.57 4.16 7.18
CA TYR A 35 -0.59 4.40 5.76
C TYR A 35 -1.69 5.38 5.38
N VAL A 36 -1.46 6.05 4.26
CA VAL A 36 -2.41 6.95 3.62
C VAL A 36 -2.56 6.57 2.15
N ILE A 37 -3.79 6.66 1.64
CA ILE A 37 -4.11 6.30 0.25
C ILE A 37 -4.58 7.55 -0.49
N PHE A 38 -3.99 7.79 -1.66
CA PHE A 38 -4.32 8.87 -2.57
C PHE A 38 -4.80 8.33 -3.91
N LYS A 39 -5.76 9.03 -4.53
CA LYS A 39 -6.11 8.88 -5.95
C LYS A 39 -5.70 10.15 -6.69
N GLY A 40 -4.60 10.07 -7.44
CA GLY A 40 -3.92 11.24 -7.97
C GLY A 40 -3.40 12.13 -6.83
N GLN A 41 -3.95 13.34 -6.69
CA GLN A 41 -3.62 14.29 -5.61
C GLN A 41 -4.63 14.28 -4.46
N LYS A 42 -5.76 13.59 -4.61
CA LYS A 42 -6.83 13.56 -3.59
C LYS A 42 -6.51 12.50 -2.54
N LEU A 43 -6.45 12.91 -1.27
CA LEU A 43 -6.44 11.98 -0.13
C LEU A 43 -7.80 11.27 -0.04
N LEU A 44 -7.77 9.94 0.06
CA LEU A 44 -8.97 9.14 0.24
C LEU A 44 -9.19 8.74 1.70
N GLY A 45 -8.10 8.43 2.42
CA GLY A 45 -8.16 8.08 3.85
C GLY A 45 -6.86 7.42 4.33
N ALA A 46 -6.90 6.91 5.57
CA ALA A 46 -5.73 6.37 6.27
C ALA A 46 -6.12 5.20 7.17
N ASN A 47 -5.24 4.19 7.29
CA ASN A 47 -5.33 3.11 8.28
C ASN A 47 -6.64 2.28 8.27
N GLU A 48 -7.39 2.29 7.18
CA GLU A 48 -8.61 1.50 7.01
C GLU A 48 -8.76 1.06 5.54
N THR A 49 -9.68 0.15 5.29
CA THR A 49 -10.03 -0.21 3.90
C THR A 49 -10.76 0.94 3.24
N ILE A 50 -10.18 1.47 2.17
CA ILE A 50 -10.70 2.64 1.45
C ILE A 50 -11.37 2.22 0.16
N ASN A 51 -12.58 2.72 -0.08
CA ASN A 51 -13.21 2.65 -1.39
C ASN A 51 -12.63 3.75 -2.30
N ALA A 52 -11.85 3.36 -3.30
CA ALA A 52 -11.25 4.25 -4.29
C ALA A 52 -12.22 4.71 -5.40
N GLY A 53 -13.45 4.18 -5.37
CA GLY A 53 -14.51 4.37 -6.35
C GLY A 53 -14.67 3.15 -7.26
N THR A 54 -15.55 3.29 -8.25
CA THR A 54 -15.80 2.24 -9.25
C THR A 54 -14.61 2.03 -10.17
N ALA A 55 -14.50 0.83 -10.76
CA ALA A 55 -13.45 0.46 -11.71
C ALA A 55 -13.33 1.46 -12.87
N ASP A 56 -14.44 1.85 -13.52
CA ASP A 56 -14.43 2.86 -14.59
C ASP A 56 -13.92 4.24 -14.11
N SER A 57 -14.17 4.62 -12.85
CA SER A 57 -13.63 5.88 -12.29
C SER A 57 -12.13 5.79 -11.97
N CYS A 58 -11.62 4.58 -11.82
CA CYS A 58 -10.23 4.29 -11.50
C CYS A 58 -9.39 4.07 -12.76
N ASP A 59 -10.00 3.75 -13.90
CA ASP A 59 -9.30 3.52 -15.15
C ASP A 59 -8.40 4.71 -15.56
N GLY A 60 -7.15 4.40 -15.92
CA GLY A 60 -6.10 5.36 -16.22
C GLY A 60 -5.66 6.25 -15.05
N LYS A 61 -6.12 6.00 -13.82
CA LYS A 61 -5.72 6.74 -12.63
C LYS A 61 -4.57 6.04 -11.91
N ILE A 62 -3.79 6.85 -11.19
CA ILE A 62 -2.75 6.37 -10.30
C ILE A 62 -3.28 6.40 -8.88
N ILE A 63 -3.24 5.26 -8.22
CA ILE A 63 -3.38 5.17 -6.77
C ILE A 63 -1.97 5.23 -6.17
N LYS A 64 -1.79 6.09 -5.16
CA LYS A 64 -0.54 6.17 -4.41
C LYS A 64 -0.80 5.81 -2.96
N ILE A 65 -0.03 4.87 -2.45
CA ILE A 65 -0.06 4.45 -1.06
C ILE A 65 1.27 4.85 -0.45
N ILE A 66 1.22 5.62 0.64
CA ILE A 66 2.40 5.95 1.44
C ILE A 66 2.22 5.26 2.78
N ALA A 67 3.11 4.32 3.09
CA ALA A 67 3.07 3.57 4.33
C ALA A 67 4.38 3.76 5.10
N THR A 68 4.27 4.02 6.39
CA THR A 68 5.39 4.15 7.32
C THR A 68 5.29 3.04 8.36
N ILE A 69 6.34 2.23 8.46
CA ILE A 69 6.46 1.17 9.45
C ILE A 69 7.67 1.51 10.31
N GLN A 70 7.45 1.59 11.62
CA GLN A 70 8.52 1.76 12.58
C GLN A 70 8.94 0.37 13.03
N ASP A 71 10.11 -0.06 12.63
CA ASP A 71 10.72 -1.28 13.15
C ASP A 71 11.07 -1.04 14.61
N LYS A 72 10.72 -1.99 15.47
CA LYS A 72 11.01 -1.92 16.91
C LYS A 72 11.91 -3.07 17.36
N LEU A 73 12.36 -3.91 16.44
CA LEU A 73 13.19 -5.04 16.79
C LEU A 73 14.64 -4.61 17.08
N PRO A 74 15.28 -5.23 18.07
CA PRO A 74 16.66 -4.93 18.45
C PRO A 74 17.69 -5.56 17.51
N GLN A 75 17.26 -6.24 16.45
CA GLN A 75 18.09 -6.96 15.50
C GLN A 75 17.62 -6.62 14.09
N THR A 76 18.55 -6.69 13.13
CA THR A 76 18.22 -6.61 11.71
C THR A 76 17.11 -7.60 11.37
N ASN A 77 16.03 -7.11 10.78
CA ASN A 77 14.83 -7.87 10.52
C ASN A 77 14.25 -7.54 9.14
N TRP A 78 13.22 -8.29 8.76
CA TRP A 78 12.45 -8.03 7.55
C TRP A 78 11.17 -7.29 7.90
N THR A 79 11.06 -6.04 7.47
CA THR A 79 9.81 -5.30 7.56
C THR A 79 8.94 -5.61 6.35
N ASN A 80 7.70 -6.01 6.61
CA ASN A 80 6.75 -6.46 5.60
C ASN A 80 5.58 -5.48 5.46
N LEU A 81 5.12 -5.28 4.22
CA LEU A 81 3.93 -4.52 3.89
C LEU A 81 3.15 -5.25 2.81
N THR A 82 1.89 -5.57 3.10
CA THR A 82 0.97 -6.15 2.13
C THR A 82 -0.04 -5.08 1.72
N VAL A 83 -0.16 -4.82 0.42
CA VAL A 83 -1.24 -4.01 -0.14
C VAL A 83 -2.25 -4.94 -0.78
N THR A 84 -3.52 -4.81 -0.43
CA THR A 84 -4.61 -5.60 -1.02
C THR A 84 -5.58 -4.71 -1.76
N ILE A 85 -5.78 -5.02 -3.04
CA ILE A 85 -6.86 -4.49 -3.87
C ILE A 85 -7.97 -5.54 -3.96
N THR A 86 -9.19 -5.16 -3.62
CA THR A 86 -10.38 -5.99 -3.79
C THR A 86 -11.27 -5.38 -4.86
N GLU A 87 -11.60 -6.16 -5.87
CA GLU A 87 -12.55 -5.80 -6.92
C GLU A 87 -13.59 -6.92 -7.05
N ASN A 88 -14.88 -6.59 -6.92
CA ASN A 88 -15.97 -7.56 -7.02
C ASN A 88 -15.77 -8.83 -6.15
N GLY A 89 -15.24 -8.64 -4.93
CA GLY A 89 -14.91 -9.73 -4.00
C GLY A 89 -13.61 -10.50 -4.31
N VAL A 90 -12.98 -10.27 -5.47
CA VAL A 90 -11.69 -10.88 -5.80
C VAL A 90 -10.57 -10.03 -5.21
N LYS A 91 -9.76 -10.64 -4.34
CA LYS A 91 -8.60 -10.00 -3.73
C LYS A 91 -7.34 -10.20 -4.58
N THR A 92 -6.49 -9.19 -4.64
CA THR A 92 -5.18 -9.23 -5.27
C THR A 92 -4.22 -8.51 -4.34
N SER A 93 -3.19 -9.22 -3.89
CA SER A 93 -2.22 -8.72 -2.90
C SER A 93 -0.87 -8.50 -3.54
N TYR A 94 -0.19 -7.45 -3.09
CA TYR A 94 1.19 -7.13 -3.40
C TYR A 94 1.97 -7.09 -2.09
N ASP A 95 2.94 -7.98 -1.97
CA ASP A 95 3.76 -8.14 -0.77
C ASP A 95 5.13 -7.49 -0.99
N TYR A 96 5.50 -6.63 -0.06
CA TYR A 96 6.80 -5.97 -0.03
C TYR A 96 7.52 -6.37 1.25
N ALA A 97 8.79 -6.73 1.12
CA ALA A 97 9.65 -7.08 2.24
C ALA A 97 11.00 -6.39 2.03
N GLU A 98 11.46 -5.68 3.04
CA GLU A 98 12.77 -5.01 3.01
C GLU A 98 13.50 -5.27 4.32
N GLU A 99 14.80 -5.52 4.23
CA GLU A 99 15.65 -5.67 5.40
C GLU A 99 15.94 -4.29 6.00
N LEU A 100 15.65 -4.12 7.29
CA LEU A 100 16.01 -2.92 8.05
C LEU A 100 17.13 -3.24 9.03
N PRO A 101 18.13 -2.34 9.17
CA PRO A 101 19.11 -2.44 10.24
C PRO A 101 18.43 -2.36 11.61
N ALA A 102 19.04 -2.98 12.62
CA ALA A 102 18.66 -2.76 14.01
C ALA A 102 18.69 -1.26 14.39
N ASP A 103 17.88 -0.87 15.39
CA ASP A 103 17.88 0.45 16.08
C ASP A 103 16.69 1.41 15.80
N LEU A 104 15.46 0.90 15.86
CA LEU A 104 14.24 1.69 15.78
C LEU A 104 14.10 2.49 14.48
N ASP A 105 14.58 1.94 13.37
CA ASP A 105 14.55 2.61 12.08
C ASP A 105 13.14 2.59 11.47
N THR A 106 12.91 3.50 10.53
CA THR A 106 11.61 3.65 9.88
C THR A 106 11.71 3.29 8.40
N ALA A 107 10.89 2.35 7.94
CA ALA A 107 10.66 2.13 6.52
C ALA A 107 9.50 2.99 6.02
N CYS A 108 9.74 3.75 4.96
CA CYS A 108 8.74 4.52 4.25
C CYS A 108 8.54 3.94 2.84
N TYR A 109 7.44 3.23 2.64
CA TYR A 109 7.04 2.68 1.35
C TYR A 109 6.22 3.71 0.58
N ILE A 110 6.63 3.99 -0.65
CA ILE A 110 5.91 4.85 -1.61
C ILE A 110 5.52 3.96 -2.79
N ILE A 111 4.28 3.46 -2.76
CA ILE A 111 3.77 2.52 -3.75
C ILE A 111 2.88 3.28 -4.72
N LYS A 112 3.16 3.15 -6.02
CA LYS A 112 2.34 3.68 -7.10
C LYS A 112 1.69 2.53 -7.84
N ILE A 113 0.37 2.52 -7.91
CA ILE A 113 -0.41 1.52 -8.64
C ILE A 113 -1.11 2.22 -9.78
N THR A 114 -0.75 1.87 -11.02
CA THR A 114 -1.46 2.32 -12.21
C THR A 114 -2.64 1.41 -12.46
N MET A 115 -3.84 1.96 -12.42
CA MET A 115 -5.06 1.23 -12.73
C MET A 115 -5.28 1.30 -14.24
N GLN A 116 -5.34 0.14 -14.90
CA GLN A 116 -5.55 0.05 -16.33
C GLN A 116 -6.56 -1.04 -16.65
N LYS A 117 -7.15 -0.97 -17.84
CA LYS A 117 -8.14 -1.91 -18.32
C LYS A 117 -7.61 -2.72 -19.50
#